data_AF-A0A2A4YQ15-F1
#
_entry.id   AF-A0A2A4YQ15-F1
#
_cell.length_a   1.000
_cell.length_b   1.000
_cell.length_c   1.000
_cell.angle_alpha   90.00
_cell.angle_beta   90.00
_cell.angle_gamma   90.00
#
_symmetry.space_group_name_H-M   'P 1'
#
loop_
_entity.id
_entity.type
_entity.pdbx_description
1 polymer ?
#
loop_
_entity_poly.entity_id
_entity_poly.type
_entity_poly.pdbx_seq_one_letter_code
_entity_poly.pdbx_strand_id
1 'polypeptide(L)'
;MQQQAYILNSAPAPRSCAVFSSPHSGAEYPLAFLHDSCLTPLQLRSSEDAYVDQFIDDIHGAPVLKARFPRAYVDLNRAADELDPAIIQNAGGYLTNPRIAAGLGVIPRVVSNGRAIQLGKMKLAEAEARLEHGYYPYHAALRGLIQTQRQRFGACYLFDIHSMPRAALPGGLQNRRPDIVL
;
A
#
# COMPACT_ATOMS: atom_id res chain seq x y z
N MET A 1 -12.65 -11.57 -15.97
CA MET A 1 -11.91 -12.18 -14.84
C MET A 1 -11.51 -11.05 -13.91
N GLN A 2 -11.95 -11.05 -12.65
CA GLN A 2 -11.44 -10.10 -11.66
C GLN A 2 -9.95 -10.40 -11.44
N GLN A 3 -9.08 -9.42 -11.68
CA GLN A 3 -7.68 -9.54 -11.28
C GLN A 3 -7.61 -9.55 -9.75
N GLN A 4 -6.79 -10.44 -9.21
CA GLN A 4 -6.55 -10.52 -7.77
C GLN A 4 -5.91 -9.21 -7.28
N ALA A 5 -6.16 -8.79 -6.04
CA ALA A 5 -5.63 -7.52 -5.50
C ALA A 5 -4.10 -7.53 -5.26
N TYR A 6 -3.49 -8.72 -5.31
CA TYR A 6 -2.12 -8.98 -4.92
C TYR A 6 -1.48 -10.08 -5.76
N ILE A 7 -0.17 -10.20 -5.65
CA ILE A 7 0.63 -11.33 -6.11
C ILE A 7 1.16 -12.04 -4.88
N LEU A 8 0.95 -13.36 -4.79
CA LEU A 8 1.47 -14.20 -3.72
C LEU A 8 2.46 -15.20 -4.29
N ASN A 9 3.74 -15.02 -3.93
CA ASN A 9 4.77 -16.02 -4.19
C ASN A 9 4.93 -16.84 -2.92
N SER A 10 4.60 -18.13 -2.96
CA SER A 10 4.77 -19.01 -1.81
C SER A 10 5.07 -20.43 -2.28
N ALA A 11 5.98 -21.10 -1.57
CA ALA A 11 6.16 -22.53 -1.74
C ALA A 11 4.94 -23.28 -1.18
N PRO A 12 4.55 -24.44 -1.75
CA PRO A 12 3.46 -25.27 -1.22
C PRO A 12 3.61 -25.60 0.27
N ALA A 13 4.86 -25.65 0.74
CA ALA A 13 5.19 -25.77 2.15
C ALA A 13 6.23 -24.69 2.53
N PRO A 14 5.85 -23.62 3.26
CA PRO A 14 6.82 -22.67 3.80
C PRO A 14 7.82 -23.39 4.73
N ARG A 15 9.06 -22.91 4.72
CA ARG A 15 10.21 -23.46 5.47
C ARG A 15 10.64 -22.58 6.64
N SER A 16 10.04 -21.40 6.78
CA SER A 16 10.30 -20.48 7.89
C SER A 16 8.99 -19.89 8.43
N CYS A 17 9.06 -19.28 9.61
CA CYS A 17 7.98 -18.51 10.24
C CYS A 17 7.89 -17.05 9.72
N ALA A 18 8.68 -16.69 8.71
CA ALA A 18 8.65 -15.35 8.13
C ALA A 18 7.48 -15.19 7.15
N VAL A 19 7.01 -13.95 7.01
CA VAL A 19 6.15 -13.47 5.93
C VAL A 19 6.74 -12.13 5.48
N PHE A 20 6.85 -11.93 4.17
CA PHE A 20 7.31 -10.66 3.59
C PHE A 20 6.15 -9.99 2.87
N SER A 21 5.98 -8.69 3.06
CA SER A 21 5.02 -7.88 2.33
C SER A 21 5.69 -6.71 1.62
N SER A 22 5.16 -6.37 0.45
CA SER A 22 5.42 -5.10 -0.23
C SER A 22 4.09 -4.45 -0.59
N PRO A 23 3.53 -3.61 0.30
CA PRO A 23 2.20 -3.01 0.11
C PRO A 23 2.21 -1.81 -0.85
N HIS A 24 3.38 -1.23 -1.15
CA HIS A 24 3.50 0.03 -1.90
C HIS A 24 4.19 -0.07 -3.26
N SER A 25 4.62 -1.27 -3.67
CA SER A 25 5.27 -1.50 -4.96
C SER A 25 4.32 -1.80 -6.12
N GLY A 26 3.00 -1.80 -5.89
CA GLY A 26 2.02 -2.05 -6.94
C GLY A 26 2.05 -0.97 -8.01
N ALA A 27 1.92 -1.38 -9.28
CA ALA A 27 2.00 -0.50 -10.44
C ALA A 27 0.92 -0.82 -11.51
N GLU A 28 -0.10 -1.60 -11.16
CA GLU A 28 -1.26 -1.85 -12.02
C GLU A 28 -2.32 -0.79 -11.78
N TYR A 29 -2.37 0.23 -12.64
CA TYR A 29 -3.31 1.35 -12.54
C TYR A 29 -4.63 1.01 -13.26
N PRO A 30 -5.77 0.95 -12.55
CA PRO A 30 -7.06 0.79 -13.21
C PRO A 30 -7.32 1.93 -14.22
N LEU A 31 -7.87 1.62 -15.39
CA LEU A 31 -8.11 2.63 -16.44
C LEU A 31 -9.03 3.77 -15.96
N ALA A 32 -10.08 3.44 -15.19
CA ALA A 32 -10.96 4.45 -14.60
C ALA A 32 -10.20 5.40 -13.67
N PHE A 33 -9.27 4.88 -12.85
CA PHE A 33 -8.43 5.70 -11.98
C PHE A 33 -7.51 6.64 -12.77
N LEU A 34 -6.92 6.17 -13.87
CA LEU A 34 -6.09 7.01 -14.73
C LEU A 34 -6.90 8.11 -15.42
N HIS A 35 -8.13 7.80 -15.84
CA HIS A 35 -9.04 8.76 -16.47
C HIS A 35 -9.44 9.89 -15.50
N ASP A 36 -9.71 9.56 -14.24
CA ASP A 36 -10.16 10.52 -13.24
C ASP A 36 -9.01 11.30 -12.58
N SER A 37 -7.78 10.83 -12.77
CA SER A 37 -6.57 11.48 -12.30
C SER A 37 -6.22 12.71 -13.15
N CYS A 38 -5.89 13.83 -12.49
CA CYS A 38 -5.31 15.00 -13.16
C CYS A 38 -3.78 14.92 -13.30
N LEU A 39 -3.17 13.83 -12.84
CA LEU A 39 -1.73 13.58 -12.91
C LEU A 39 -1.37 12.67 -14.08
N THR A 40 -0.20 12.90 -14.67
CA THR A 40 0.36 11.98 -15.67
C THR A 40 0.77 10.66 -15.02
N PRO A 41 0.88 9.55 -15.78
CA PRO A 41 1.32 8.26 -15.23
C PRO A 41 2.63 8.38 -14.44
N LEU A 42 3.63 9.06 -14.99
CA LEU A 42 4.92 9.25 -14.31
C LEU A 42 4.79 10.02 -12.99
N GLN A 43 3.87 10.98 -12.89
CA GLN A 43 3.62 11.71 -11.66
C GLN A 43 2.96 10.83 -10.59
N LEU A 44 2.01 9.96 -10.99
CA LEU A 44 1.39 9.01 -10.06
C LEU A 44 2.43 8.04 -9.47
N ARG A 45 3.34 7.55 -10.31
CA ARG A 45 4.44 6.66 -9.89
C ARG A 45 5.37 7.26 -8.83
N SER A 46 5.35 8.58 -8.63
CA SER A 46 6.18 9.23 -7.60
C SER A 46 5.81 8.85 -6.16
N SER A 47 4.68 8.17 -5.96
CA SER A 47 4.26 7.62 -4.67
C SER A 47 4.58 6.13 -4.51
N GLU A 48 5.02 5.44 -5.57
CA GLU A 48 5.37 4.01 -5.50
C GLU A 48 6.64 3.81 -4.68
N ASP A 49 6.66 2.69 -3.95
CA ASP A 49 7.91 2.09 -3.49
C ASP A 49 8.45 1.22 -4.64
N ALA A 50 8.85 1.90 -5.72
CA ALA A 50 9.14 1.28 -7.00
C ALA A 50 10.26 0.24 -6.87
N TYR A 51 10.06 -0.92 -7.51
CA TYR A 51 11.00 -2.04 -7.56
C TYR A 51 11.23 -2.78 -6.23
N VAL A 52 10.54 -2.43 -5.14
CA VAL A 52 10.59 -3.21 -3.90
C VAL A 52 10.02 -4.62 -4.11
N ASP A 53 9.02 -4.77 -4.97
CA ASP A 53 8.50 -6.07 -5.41
C ASP A 53 9.57 -6.97 -6.03
N GLN A 54 10.49 -6.37 -6.79
CA GLN A 54 11.60 -7.08 -7.44
C GLN A 54 12.73 -7.36 -6.45
N PHE A 55 13.01 -6.42 -5.56
CA PHE A 55 14.01 -6.56 -4.50
C PHE A 55 13.74 -7.77 -3.60
N ILE A 56 12.47 -8.11 -3.37
CA ILE A 56 12.06 -9.23 -2.51
C ILE A 56 11.61 -10.48 -3.28
N ASP A 57 11.76 -10.51 -4.61
CA ASP A 57 11.22 -11.58 -5.46
C ASP A 57 11.97 -12.91 -5.27
N ASP A 58 13.27 -12.84 -4.98
CA ASP A 58 14.16 -13.99 -4.77
C ASP A 58 14.10 -14.53 -3.33
N ILE A 59 13.16 -14.06 -2.49
CA ILE A 59 12.98 -14.64 -1.16
C ILE A 59 12.37 -16.03 -1.31
N HIS A 60 13.16 -17.03 -0.91
CA HIS A 60 12.74 -18.43 -0.93
C HIS A 60 12.42 -18.96 0.47
N GLY A 61 11.47 -19.89 0.54
CA GLY A 61 11.12 -20.59 1.79
C GLY A 61 10.18 -19.82 2.71
N ALA A 62 9.80 -18.58 2.38
CA ALA A 62 8.78 -17.79 3.05
C ALA A 62 7.73 -17.29 2.04
N PRO A 63 6.48 -17.04 2.45
CA PRO A 63 5.51 -16.35 1.62
C PRO A 63 5.90 -14.88 1.40
N VAL A 64 5.74 -14.40 0.17
CA VAL A 64 5.94 -13.01 -0.25
C VAL A 64 4.65 -12.48 -0.84
N LEU A 65 4.08 -11.44 -0.24
CA LEU A 65 2.81 -10.82 -0.62
C LEU A 65 3.03 -9.42 -1.18
N LYS A 66 2.74 -9.21 -2.46
CA LYS A 66 3.02 -7.96 -3.18
C LYS A 66 1.71 -7.32 -3.64
N ALA A 67 1.57 -6.02 -3.44
CA ALA A 67 0.43 -5.27 -3.95
C ALA A 67 0.44 -5.27 -5.49
N ARG A 68 -0.75 -5.35 -6.12
CA ARG A 68 -0.89 -5.07 -7.56
C ARG A 68 -1.24 -3.62 -7.80
N PHE A 69 -2.23 -3.11 -7.07
CA PHE A 69 -2.66 -1.73 -7.19
C PHE A 69 -1.64 -0.77 -6.55
N PRO A 70 -1.44 0.41 -7.15
CA PRO A 70 -0.56 1.42 -6.61
C PRO A 70 -1.14 2.02 -5.33
N ARG A 71 -0.27 2.47 -4.42
CA ARG A 71 -0.74 3.12 -3.18
C ARG A 71 -1.57 4.38 -3.44
N ALA A 72 -1.34 5.06 -4.57
CA ALA A 72 -2.16 6.20 -5.01
C ALA A 72 -3.63 5.83 -5.26
N TYR A 73 -3.93 4.57 -5.57
CA TYR A 73 -5.29 4.05 -5.72
C TYR A 73 -5.89 3.67 -4.37
N VAL A 74 -5.14 2.90 -3.57
CA VAL A 74 -5.49 2.48 -2.21
C VAL A 74 -4.20 2.20 -1.42
N ASP A 75 -4.03 2.85 -0.26
CA ASP A 75 -2.88 2.67 0.60
C ASP A 75 -3.11 1.49 1.56
N LEU A 76 -2.45 0.37 1.27
CA LEU A 76 -2.57 -0.86 2.05
C LEU A 76 -1.90 -0.78 3.43
N ASN A 77 -1.09 0.25 3.68
CA ASN A 77 -0.43 0.51 4.98
C ASN A 77 -1.14 1.62 5.79
N ARG A 78 -2.46 1.73 5.57
CA ARG A 78 -3.40 2.57 6.32
C ARG A 78 -4.54 1.72 6.86
N ALA A 79 -5.25 2.21 7.86
CA ALA A 79 -6.46 1.53 8.34
C ALA A 79 -7.63 1.81 7.38
N ALA A 80 -8.51 0.82 7.17
CA ALA A 80 -9.63 0.92 6.21
C ALA A 80 -10.58 2.11 6.47
N ASP A 81 -10.62 2.56 7.72
CA ASP A 81 -11.45 3.66 8.22
C ASP A 81 -10.74 5.02 8.20
N GLU A 82 -9.48 5.12 7.72
CA GLU A 82 -8.76 6.38 7.52
C GLU A 82 -9.20 7.08 6.21
N LEU A 83 -10.49 7.33 6.06
CA LEU A 83 -11.09 7.99 4.89
C LEU A 83 -10.97 9.52 4.99
N ASP A 84 -10.57 10.18 3.90
CA ASP A 84 -10.39 11.64 3.85
C ASP A 84 -11.68 12.35 3.40
N PRO A 85 -12.38 13.11 4.27
CA PRO A 85 -13.59 13.84 3.91
C PRO A 85 -13.33 14.99 2.93
N ALA A 86 -12.07 15.38 2.69
CA ALA A 86 -11.72 16.38 1.68
C ALA A 86 -11.85 15.85 0.25
N ILE A 87 -11.75 14.53 0.03
CA ILE A 87 -11.94 13.88 -1.28
C ILE A 87 -13.11 12.91 -1.32
N ILE A 88 -13.70 12.51 -0.20
CA ILE A 88 -14.80 11.56 -0.18
C ILE A 88 -16.06 12.24 0.35
N GLN A 89 -17.13 12.21 -0.45
CA GLN A 89 -18.45 12.70 -0.05
C GLN A 89 -19.00 11.83 1.07
N ASN A 90 -19.60 12.44 2.10
CA ASN A 90 -20.24 11.75 3.21
C ASN A 90 -19.33 10.75 3.96
N ALA A 91 -18.01 10.96 3.97
CA ALA A 91 -17.08 10.24 4.86
C ALA A 91 -17.23 10.70 6.32
N GLY A 92 -18.45 10.92 6.81
CA GLY A 92 -18.70 11.28 8.21
C GLY A 92 -18.46 10.10 9.14
N GLY A 93 -17.92 10.37 10.34
CA GLY A 93 -17.70 9.37 11.39
C GLY A 93 -16.30 8.74 11.44
N TYR A 94 -15.40 9.11 10.51
CA TYR A 94 -14.07 8.54 10.40
C TYR A 94 -13.01 9.38 11.13
N LEU A 95 -12.06 8.71 11.79
CA LEU A 95 -11.00 9.30 12.63
C LEU A 95 -10.17 10.31 11.83
N THR A 96 -10.19 11.60 12.18
CA THR A 96 -9.29 12.57 11.55
C THR A 96 -7.94 12.58 12.26
N ASN A 97 -6.86 12.25 11.55
CA ASN A 97 -5.50 12.31 12.09
C ASN A 97 -4.57 13.17 11.20
N PRO A 98 -3.35 13.53 11.67
CA PRO A 98 -2.45 14.39 10.91
C PRO A 98 -2.10 13.89 9.51
N ARG A 99 -2.12 12.56 9.27
CA ARG A 99 -1.85 11.98 7.95
C ARG A 99 -3.01 12.20 7.00
N ILE A 100 -4.25 11.99 7.47
CA ILE A 100 -5.45 12.28 6.68
C ILE A 100 -5.53 13.78 6.36
N ALA A 101 -5.24 14.65 7.32
CA ALA A 101 -5.17 16.10 7.07
C ALA A 101 -4.12 16.45 5.99
N ALA A 102 -3.01 15.71 5.93
CA ALA A 102 -2.00 15.82 4.88
C ALA A 102 -2.38 15.14 3.55
N GLY A 103 -3.56 14.52 3.45
CA GLY A 103 -4.05 13.84 2.25
C GLY A 103 -3.51 12.42 2.06
N LEU A 104 -3.05 11.77 3.14
CA LEU A 104 -2.40 10.45 3.15
C LEU A 104 -3.24 9.39 3.90
N GLY A 105 -4.57 9.43 3.71
CA GLY A 105 -5.50 8.40 4.19
C GLY A 105 -5.45 7.12 3.34
N VAL A 106 -6.34 6.17 3.62
CA VAL A 106 -6.41 4.87 2.91
C VAL A 106 -6.74 5.01 1.43
N ILE A 107 -7.49 6.04 1.07
CA ILE A 107 -7.57 6.54 -0.30
C ILE A 107 -6.79 7.85 -0.32
N PRO A 108 -5.57 7.90 -0.89
CA PRO A 108 -4.79 9.12 -0.86
C PRO A 108 -5.42 10.22 -1.72
N ARG A 109 -5.33 11.46 -1.22
CA ARG A 109 -5.68 12.67 -1.96
C ARG A 109 -4.51 13.19 -2.79
N VAL A 110 -3.29 12.92 -2.35
CA VAL A 110 -2.06 13.45 -2.94
C VAL A 110 -0.98 12.37 -3.13
N VAL A 111 -0.11 12.59 -4.10
CA VAL A 111 1.19 11.88 -4.24
C VAL A 111 2.34 12.77 -3.73
N SER A 112 3.58 12.32 -3.91
CA SER A 112 4.79 13.06 -3.54
C SER A 112 4.78 14.51 -3.99
N ASN A 113 5.26 15.40 -3.12
CA ASN A 113 5.20 16.86 -3.22
C ASN A 113 3.78 17.45 -3.11
N GLY A 114 2.82 16.73 -2.53
CA GLY A 114 1.47 17.24 -2.28
C GLY A 114 0.63 17.42 -3.54
N ARG A 115 1.00 16.77 -4.64
CA ARG A 115 0.27 16.86 -5.91
C ARG A 115 -1.06 16.13 -5.80
N ALA A 116 -2.16 16.86 -5.97
CA ALA A 116 -3.51 16.29 -5.95
C ALA A 116 -3.67 15.25 -7.05
N ILE A 117 -4.25 14.10 -6.71
CA ILE A 117 -4.48 12.99 -7.65
C ILE A 117 -5.66 13.32 -8.58
N GLN A 118 -6.75 13.85 -8.02
CA GLN A 118 -7.98 14.17 -8.74
C GLN A 118 -8.54 15.52 -8.30
N LEU A 119 -9.49 16.04 -9.06
CA LEU A 119 -10.25 17.23 -8.72
C LEU A 119 -11.58 16.87 -8.09
N GLY A 120 -11.97 17.63 -7.05
CA GLY A 120 -13.24 17.44 -6.38
C GLY A 120 -13.32 16.15 -5.56
N LYS A 121 -14.55 15.83 -5.14
CA LYS A 121 -14.81 14.68 -4.27
C LYS A 121 -15.43 13.51 -5.04
N MET A 122 -14.94 12.31 -4.77
CA MET A 122 -15.59 11.05 -5.16
C MET A 122 -16.77 10.71 -4.25
N LYS A 123 -17.65 9.82 -4.72
CA LYS A 123 -18.72 9.25 -3.90
C LYS A 123 -18.14 8.24 -2.90
N LEU A 124 -18.78 8.08 -1.74
CA LEU A 124 -18.39 7.06 -0.76
C LEU A 124 -18.34 5.65 -1.39
N ALA A 125 -19.34 5.29 -2.20
CA ALA A 125 -19.40 4.01 -2.91
C ALA A 125 -18.19 3.75 -3.82
N GLU A 126 -17.55 4.79 -4.35
CA GLU A 126 -16.33 4.62 -5.13
C GLU A 126 -15.15 4.26 -4.22
N ALA A 127 -14.99 4.95 -3.09
CA ALA A 127 -13.97 4.63 -2.09
C ALA A 127 -14.16 3.21 -1.53
N GLU A 128 -15.38 2.82 -1.20
CA GLU A 128 -15.74 1.47 -0.76
C GLU A 128 -15.37 0.43 -1.81
N ALA A 129 -15.69 0.68 -3.09
CA ALA A 129 -15.28 -0.22 -4.18
C ALA A 129 -13.76 -0.36 -4.27
N ARG A 130 -12.96 0.71 -4.03
CA ARG A 130 -11.49 0.58 -4.00
C ARG A 130 -11.03 -0.31 -2.84
N LEU A 131 -11.66 -0.20 -1.67
CA LEU A 131 -11.37 -1.07 -0.52
C LEU A 131 -11.75 -2.53 -0.79
N GLU A 132 -12.91 -2.78 -1.40
CA GLU A 132 -13.36 -4.12 -1.78
C GLU A 132 -12.45 -4.77 -2.83
N HIS A 133 -12.01 -4.00 -3.82
CA HIS A 133 -11.14 -4.54 -4.88
C HIS A 133 -9.69 -4.70 -4.43
N GLY A 134 -9.17 -3.79 -3.62
CA GLY A 134 -7.74 -3.73 -3.27
C GLY A 134 -7.43 -4.08 -1.82
N TYR A 135 -8.08 -3.41 -0.88
CA TYR A 135 -7.72 -3.44 0.54
C TYR A 135 -8.08 -4.76 1.22
N TYR A 136 -9.36 -5.13 1.22
CA TYR A 136 -9.84 -6.28 1.98
C TYR A 136 -9.27 -7.61 1.46
N PRO A 137 -9.15 -7.86 0.15
CA PRO A 137 -8.54 -9.10 -0.34
C PRO A 137 -7.06 -9.20 0.02
N TYR A 138 -6.29 -8.11 -0.08
CA TYR A 138 -4.89 -8.07 0.33
C TYR A 138 -4.74 -8.40 1.82
N HIS A 139 -5.50 -7.71 2.68
CA HIS A 139 -5.44 -7.90 4.13
C HIS A 139 -5.99 -9.26 4.58
N ALA A 140 -6.96 -9.82 3.87
CA ALA A 140 -7.42 -11.19 4.11
C ALA A 140 -6.30 -12.21 3.81
N ALA A 141 -5.58 -12.05 2.71
CA ALA A 141 -4.44 -12.90 2.37
C ALA A 141 -3.31 -12.76 3.41
N LEU A 142 -2.94 -11.54 3.78
CA LEU A 142 -1.92 -11.29 4.80
C LEU A 142 -2.28 -11.95 6.15
N ARG A 143 -3.53 -11.78 6.61
CA ARG A 143 -4.01 -12.45 7.83
C ARG A 143 -3.94 -13.96 7.72
N GLY A 144 -4.34 -14.53 6.58
CA GLY A 144 -4.25 -15.97 6.33
C GLY A 144 -2.81 -16.49 6.39
N LEU A 145 -1.86 -15.75 5.82
CA LEU A 145 -0.44 -16.08 5.89
C LEU A 145 0.07 -16.04 7.33
N ILE A 146 -0.23 -14.97 8.07
CA ILE A 146 0.17 -14.85 9.48
C ILE A 146 -0.38 -16.01 10.31
N GLN A 147 -1.67 -16.34 10.14
CA GLN A 147 -2.29 -17.47 10.85
C GLN A 147 -1.62 -18.80 10.49
N THR A 148 -1.39 -19.04 9.20
CA THR A 148 -0.72 -20.26 8.70
C THR A 148 0.68 -20.42 9.32
N GLN A 149 1.48 -19.35 9.34
CA GLN A 149 2.83 -19.41 9.89
C GLN A 149 2.82 -19.60 11.41
N ARG A 150 1.91 -18.93 12.13
CA ARG A 150 1.74 -19.14 13.59
C ARG A 150 1.33 -20.57 13.91
N GLN A 151 0.40 -21.14 13.16
CA GLN A 151 -0.06 -22.53 13.37
C GLN A 151 1.07 -23.53 13.12
N ARG A 152 1.88 -23.31 12.10
CA ARG A 152 2.94 -24.24 11.70
C ARG A 152 4.21 -24.15 12.55
N PHE A 153 4.60 -22.94 12.95
CA PHE A 153 5.90 -22.69 13.58
C PHE A 153 5.80 -22.15 15.02
N GLY A 154 4.59 -21.93 15.54
CA GLY A 154 4.36 -21.31 16.86
C GLY A 154 4.53 -19.79 16.89
N ALA A 155 5.07 -19.19 15.82
CA ALA A 155 5.31 -17.75 15.70
C ALA A 155 5.17 -17.29 14.23
N CYS A 156 5.06 -15.98 14.03
CA CYS A 156 5.14 -15.35 12.71
C CYS A 156 5.92 -14.05 12.82
N TYR A 157 6.94 -13.86 11.97
CA TYR A 157 7.65 -12.60 11.80
C TYR A 157 7.21 -11.96 10.48
N LEU A 158 6.52 -10.83 10.56
CA LEU A 158 6.13 -10.05 9.38
C LEU A 158 7.19 -9.00 9.09
N PHE A 159 7.75 -9.04 7.89
CA PHE A 159 8.65 -8.03 7.35
C PHE A 159 7.90 -7.20 6.31
N ASP A 160 7.54 -5.97 6.67
CA ASP A 160 6.85 -5.04 5.79
C ASP A 160 7.88 -4.14 5.10
N ILE A 161 8.14 -4.42 3.82
CA ILE A 161 9.28 -3.85 3.10
C ILE A 161 8.84 -2.64 2.30
N HIS A 162 9.60 -1.56 2.46
CA HIS A 162 9.34 -0.25 1.88
C HIS A 162 10.62 0.37 1.32
N SER A 163 10.44 1.39 0.49
CA SER A 163 11.51 2.31 0.11
C SER A 163 11.15 3.73 0.51
N MET A 164 12.15 4.58 0.75
CA MET A 164 11.91 5.95 1.21
C MET A 164 12.61 6.96 0.28
N PRO A 165 11.95 8.06 -0.10
CA PRO A 165 12.58 9.08 -0.90
C PRO A 165 13.68 9.80 -0.11
N ARG A 166 14.77 10.16 -0.79
CA ARG A 166 15.94 10.82 -0.20
C ARG A 166 15.60 12.09 0.61
N ALA A 167 14.57 12.82 0.20
CA ALA A 167 14.16 14.08 0.82
C ALA A 167 13.33 13.90 2.11
N ALA A 168 12.88 12.68 2.44
CA ALA A 168 12.04 12.43 3.60
C ALA A 168 12.84 12.13 4.89
N LEU A 169 14.17 12.09 4.84
CA LEU A 169 15.00 11.86 6.02
C LEU A 169 14.92 13.07 6.99
N PRO A 170 14.75 12.84 8.31
CA PRO A 170 14.79 13.89 9.32
C PRO A 170 16.09 14.71 9.25
N GLY A 171 15.99 16.02 9.48
CA GLY A 171 17.08 17.00 9.26
C GLY A 171 18.42 16.68 9.93
N GLY A 172 18.44 15.85 10.98
CA GLY A 172 19.68 15.43 11.67
C GLY A 172 20.46 14.30 11.00
N LEU A 173 19.85 13.55 10.06
CA LEU A 173 20.48 12.40 9.39
C LEU A 173 21.04 12.73 8.00
N GLN A 174 20.96 13.98 7.56
CA GLN A 174 21.37 14.36 6.21
C GLN A 174 22.85 14.08 5.92
N ASN A 175 23.70 14.11 6.96
CA ASN A 175 25.15 13.85 6.90
C ASN A 175 25.56 12.38 7.13
N ARG A 176 24.64 11.54 7.62
CA ARG A 176 24.84 10.09 7.82
C ARG A 176 23.53 9.39 7.48
N ARG A 177 23.26 9.29 6.18
CA ARG A 177 22.02 8.71 5.67
C ARG A 177 22.12 7.19 5.79
N PRO A 178 21.23 6.54 6.55
CA PRO A 178 21.21 5.09 6.59
C PRO A 178 20.71 4.55 5.26
N ASP A 179 21.29 3.45 4.80
CA ASP A 179 20.78 2.71 3.64
C ASP A 179 19.50 1.92 3.99
N ILE A 180 19.34 1.54 5.27
CA ILE A 180 18.19 0.79 5.79
C ILE A 180 17.70 1.43 7.10
N VAL A 181 16.39 1.63 7.20
CA VAL A 181 15.69 2.05 8.43
C VAL A 181 14.81 0.89 8.89
N LEU A 182 14.89 0.53 10.17
CA LEU A 182 14.10 -0.54 10.81
C LEU A 182 13.05 0.08 11.74
#